data_AF-B7PMF5-F1
#
_entry.id   AF-B7PMF5-F1
#
_cell.length_a   1.000
_cell.length_b   1.000
_cell.length_c   1.000
_cell.angle_alpha   90.00
_cell.angle_beta   90.00
_cell.angle_gamma   90.00
#
_symmetry.space_group_name_H-M   'P 1'
#
loop_
_entity.id
_entity.type
_entity.pdbx_description
1 polymer ?
#
loop_
_entity_poly.entity_id
_entity_poly.type
_entity_poly.pdbx_seq_one_letter_code
_entity_poly.pdbx_strand_id
1 'polypeptide(L)'
;MALVVWASCGIISMVGAVCYAELGTMIPKSGGDYAYIFAAFGPLPAFLFLWVALLIMQPTSNAIAGITFAKYILEPIYLGCPPPDNAVRLVAAVVICE
;
A
#
# COMPACT_ATOMS: atom_id res chain seq x y z
N MET A 1 -11.46 19.95 11.67
CA MET A 1 -11.97 18.66 11.15
C MET A 1 -10.84 17.71 10.71
N ALA A 2 -9.86 18.15 9.90
CA ALA A 2 -8.74 17.29 9.46
C ALA A 2 -7.98 16.60 10.61
N LEU A 3 -7.65 17.33 11.68
CA LEU A 3 -6.96 16.76 12.85
C LEU A 3 -7.77 15.68 13.58
N VAL A 4 -9.10 15.80 13.60
CA VAL A 4 -9.98 14.80 14.21
C VAL A 4 -9.97 13.51 13.40
N VAL A 5 -9.97 13.62 12.05
CA VAL A 5 -9.87 12.46 11.14
C VAL A 5 -8.52 11.76 11.30
N TRP A 6 -7.42 12.51 11.36
CA TRP A 6 -6.10 11.94 11.60
C TRP A 6 -6.01 11.20 12.94
N ALA A 7 -6.55 11.81 14.01
CA ALA A 7 -6.58 11.19 15.33
C ALA A 7 -7.42 9.90 15.33
N SER A 8 -8.61 9.89 14.70
CA SER A 8 -9.45 8.70 14.63
C SER A 8 -8.81 7.57 13.81
N CYS A 9 -8.20 7.88 12.65
CA CYS A 9 -7.45 6.91 11.86
C CYS A 9 -6.27 6.30 12.65
N GLY A 10 -5.57 7.12 13.44
CA GLY A 10 -4.49 6.65 14.31
C GLY A 10 -4.97 5.65 15.37
N ILE A 11 -6.09 5.95 16.04
CA ILE A 11 -6.67 5.05 17.05
C ILE A 11 -7.10 3.72 16.42
N ILE A 12 -7.79 3.77 15.28
CA ILE A 12 -8.23 2.55 14.57
C ILE A 12 -7.02 1.69 14.17
N SER A 13 -5.95 2.31 13.66
CA SER A 13 -4.73 1.62 13.26
C SER A 13 -4.03 0.97 14.46
N MET A 14 -4.01 1.63 15.62
CA MET A 14 -3.43 1.08 16.85
C MET A 14 -4.19 -0.17 17.32
N VAL A 15 -5.52 -0.13 17.31
CA VAL A 15 -6.34 -1.30 17.68
C VAL A 15 -6.08 -2.46 16.73
N GLY A 16 -6.02 -2.19 15.41
CA GLY A 16 -5.67 -3.20 14.41
C GLY A 16 -4.29 -3.82 14.64
N ALA A 17 -3.28 -2.99 14.94
CA ALA A 17 -1.93 -3.46 15.21
C ALA A 17 -1.84 -4.41 16.41
N VAL A 18 -2.60 -4.13 17.49
CA VAL A 18 -2.68 -5.03 18.64
C VAL A 18 -3.32 -6.38 18.26
N CYS A 19 -4.41 -6.37 17.48
CA CYS A 19 -5.01 -7.61 16.99
C CYS A 19 -4.03 -8.43 16.12
N TYR A 20 -3.26 -7.78 15.25
CA TYR A 20 -2.21 -8.43 14.47
C TYR A 20 -1.06 -8.96 15.33
N ALA A 21 -0.71 -8.28 16.43
CA ALA A 21 0.30 -8.75 17.37
C ALA A 21 -0.15 -10.04 18.07
N GLU A 22 -1.39 -10.11 18.55
CA GLU A 22 -1.97 -11.34 19.13
C GLU A 22 -2.01 -12.49 18.11
N LEU A 23 -2.34 -12.20 16.86
CA LEU A 23 -2.38 -13.21 15.81
C LEU A 23 -0.97 -13.73 15.47
N GLY A 24 0.03 -12.83 15.46
CA GLY A 24 1.43 -13.17 15.25
C GLY A 24 2.06 -13.99 16.37
N THR A 25 1.59 -13.83 17.63
CA THR A 25 2.05 -14.68 18.74
C THR A 25 1.34 -16.04 18.75
N MET A 26 0.09 -16.12 18.32
CA MET A 26 -0.67 -17.39 18.24
C MET A 26 -0.22 -18.29 17.09
N ILE A 27 0.15 -17.73 15.94
CA ILE A 27 0.49 -18.50 14.73
C ILE A 27 1.91 -18.12 14.27
N PRO A 28 2.97 -18.73 14.85
CA PRO A 28 4.35 -18.44 14.50
C PRO A 28 4.77 -19.17 13.21
N LYS A 29 4.04 -18.93 12.11
CA LYS A 29 4.39 -19.46 10.78
C LYS A 29 4.82 -18.32 9.86
N SER A 30 5.82 -18.60 9.03
CA SER A 30 6.27 -17.66 8.00
C SER A 30 5.18 -17.51 6.93
N GLY A 31 4.86 -16.27 6.56
CA GLY A 31 3.82 -15.96 5.56
C GLY A 31 2.87 -14.80 5.90
N GLY A 32 2.97 -14.24 7.12
CA GLY A 32 2.17 -13.07 7.52
C GLY A 32 0.66 -13.29 7.35
N ASP A 33 -0.03 -12.32 6.73
CA ASP A 33 -1.48 -12.35 6.50
C ASP A 33 -1.97 -13.60 5.78
N TYR A 34 -1.17 -14.11 4.82
CA TYR A 34 -1.48 -15.35 4.12
C TYR A 34 -1.50 -16.55 5.07
N ALA A 35 -0.55 -16.64 5.99
CA ALA A 35 -0.47 -17.75 6.95
C ALA A 35 -1.67 -17.74 7.92
N TYR A 36 -2.15 -16.57 8.31
CA TYR A 36 -3.33 -16.43 9.16
C TYR A 36 -4.62 -16.87 8.45
N ILE A 37 -4.81 -16.45 7.20
CA ILE A 37 -5.99 -16.83 6.39
C ILE A 37 -5.94 -18.32 6.07
N PHE A 38 -4.77 -18.86 5.78
CA PHE A 38 -4.58 -20.29 5.52
C PHE A 38 -4.96 -21.15 6.75
N ALA A 39 -4.58 -20.70 7.95
CA ALA A 39 -4.90 -21.40 9.18
C ALA A 39 -6.41 -21.36 9.53
N ALA A 40 -7.10 -20.26 9.23
CA ALA A 40 -8.50 -20.08 9.58
C ALA A 40 -9.49 -20.64 8.53
N PHE A 41 -9.21 -20.42 7.24
CA PHE A 41 -10.17 -20.68 6.14
C PHE A 41 -9.67 -21.72 5.11
N GLY A 42 -8.44 -22.22 5.25
CA GLY A 42 -7.88 -23.23 4.36
C GLY A 42 -7.25 -22.70 3.06
N PRO A 43 -6.97 -23.58 2.09
CA PRO A 43 -6.05 -23.27 0.98
C PRO A 43 -6.62 -22.36 -0.12
N LEU A 44 -7.89 -22.53 -0.50
CA LEU A 44 -8.52 -21.78 -1.59
C LEU A 44 -8.67 -20.27 -1.28
N PRO A 45 -9.22 -19.85 -0.12
CA PRO A 45 -9.30 -18.43 0.21
C PRO A 45 -7.92 -17.79 0.46
N ALA A 46 -6.96 -18.54 0.99
CA ALA A 46 -5.59 -18.06 1.15
C ALA A 46 -4.93 -17.78 -0.22
N PHE A 47 -5.13 -18.65 -1.22
CA PHE A 47 -4.64 -18.42 -2.57
C PHE A 47 -5.26 -17.17 -3.23
N LEU A 48 -6.58 -16.98 -3.10
CA LEU A 48 -7.26 -15.79 -3.61
C LEU A 48 -6.74 -14.50 -2.96
N PHE A 49 -6.49 -14.51 -1.66
CA PHE A 49 -5.86 -13.37 -0.97
C PHE A 49 -4.47 -13.07 -1.54
N LEU A 50 -3.62 -14.10 -1.67
CA LEU A 50 -2.28 -13.95 -2.22
C LEU A 50 -2.31 -13.41 -3.67
N TRP A 51 -3.24 -13.91 -4.48
CA TRP A 51 -3.45 -13.47 -5.86
C TRP A 51 -3.76 -11.97 -5.93
N VAL A 52 -4.70 -11.50 -5.10
CA VAL A 52 -5.06 -10.07 -5.02
C VAL A 52 -3.92 -9.23 -4.45
N ALA A 53 -3.24 -9.73 -3.41
CA ALA A 53 -2.13 -9.02 -2.80
C ALA A 53 -0.99 -8.79 -3.80
N LEU A 54 -0.62 -9.81 -4.58
CA LEU A 54 0.48 -9.72 -5.53
C LEU A 54 0.11 -8.95 -6.80
N LEU A 55 -1.08 -9.17 -7.37
CA LEU A 55 -1.44 -8.57 -8.65
C LEU A 55 -2.07 -7.19 -8.53
N ILE A 56 -2.63 -6.83 -7.38
CA ILE A 56 -3.38 -5.58 -7.22
C ILE A 56 -2.72 -4.70 -6.17
N MET A 57 -2.55 -5.19 -4.94
CA MET A 57 -2.09 -4.35 -3.83
C MET A 57 -0.65 -3.85 -4.06
N GLN A 58 0.29 -4.77 -4.34
CA GLN A 58 1.69 -4.43 -4.52
C GLN A 58 1.96 -3.47 -5.69
N PRO A 59 1.51 -3.74 -6.94
CA PRO A 59 1.76 -2.84 -8.05
C PRO A 59 1.03 -1.49 -7.88
N THR A 60 -0.15 -1.48 -7.27
CA THR A 60 -0.90 -0.24 -7.02
C THR A 60 -0.17 0.66 -6.03
N SER A 61 0.37 0.09 -4.95
CA SER A 61 1.17 0.83 -3.97
C SER A 61 2.41 1.45 -4.63
N ASN A 62 3.15 0.66 -5.40
CA ASN A 62 4.32 1.14 -6.13
C ASN A 62 3.95 2.23 -7.16
N ALA A 63 2.83 2.06 -7.88
CA ALA A 63 2.36 3.04 -8.86
C ALA A 63 1.97 4.38 -8.23
N ILE A 64 1.25 4.36 -7.10
CA ILE A 64 0.88 5.58 -6.38
C ILE A 64 2.14 6.30 -5.88
N ALA A 65 3.10 5.58 -5.31
CA ALA A 65 4.36 6.14 -4.87
C ALA A 65 5.15 6.78 -6.02
N GLY A 66 5.29 6.07 -7.16
CA GLY A 66 6.00 6.56 -8.34
C GLY A 66 5.37 7.80 -8.96
N ILE A 67 4.03 7.83 -9.10
CA ILE A 67 3.32 9.01 -9.60
C ILE A 67 3.45 10.20 -8.64
N THR A 68 3.35 9.95 -7.34
CA THR A 68 3.49 10.99 -6.32
C THR A 68 4.88 11.60 -6.35
N PHE A 69 5.92 10.76 -6.43
CA PHE A 69 7.30 11.19 -6.57
C PHE A 69 7.53 12.02 -7.84
N ALA A 70 7.03 11.55 -8.99
CA ALA A 70 7.12 12.28 -10.26
C ALA A 70 6.47 13.67 -10.18
N LYS A 71 5.31 13.79 -9.53
CA LYS A 71 4.64 15.08 -9.32
C LYS A 71 5.48 16.02 -8.46
N TYR A 72 5.98 15.55 -7.32
CA TYR A 72 6.79 16.39 -6.42
C TYR A 72 8.10 16.88 -7.07
N ILE A 73 8.71 16.10 -7.97
CA ILE A 73 9.91 16.51 -8.72
C ILE A 73 9.60 17.52 -9.83
N LEU A 74 8.48 17.37 -10.52
CA LEU A 74 8.12 18.22 -11.65
C LEU A 74 7.54 19.56 -11.21
N GLU A 75 6.94 19.64 -10.02
CA GLU A 75 6.36 20.87 -9.45
C GLU A 75 7.33 22.09 -9.43
N PRO A 76 8.60 21.99 -8.99
CA PRO A 76 9.54 23.12 -9.04
C PRO A 76 10.00 23.49 -10.46
N ILE A 77 9.89 22.58 -11.43
CA ILE A 77 10.29 22.83 -12.83
C ILE A 77 9.18 23.59 -13.56
N TYR A 78 7.92 23.30 -13.23
CA TYR A 78 6.73 23.92 -13.80
C TYR A 78 6.10 24.91 -12.80
N LEU A 79 6.83 25.97 -12.46
CA LEU A 79 6.34 27.04 -11.59
C LEU A 79 5.17 27.79 -12.24
N GLY A 80 3.93 27.37 -11.93
CA GLY A 80 2.70 28.05 -12.34
C GLY A 80 1.93 27.42 -13.51
N CYS A 81 2.35 26.27 -14.03
CA CYS A 81 1.57 25.46 -14.97
C CYS A 81 1.42 24.03 -14.44
N PRO A 82 0.26 23.39 -14.58
CA PRO A 82 0.14 21.97 -14.26
C PRO A 82 1.11 21.18 -15.16
N PRO A 83 1.94 20.29 -14.59
CA PRO A 83 2.85 19.48 -15.40
C PRO A 83 2.03 18.59 -16.35
N PRO A 84 2.43 18.48 -17.64
CA PRO A 84 1.68 17.69 -18.60
C PRO A 84 1.64 16.21 -18.17
N ASP A 85 0.46 15.56 -18.27
CA ASP A 85 0.24 14.18 -17.83
C ASP A 85 1.25 13.19 -18.43
N ASN A 86 1.69 13.45 -19.67
CA ASN A 86 2.68 12.65 -20.35
C ASN A 86 4.05 12.67 -19.66
N ALA A 87 4.48 13.83 -19.14
CA ALA A 87 5.76 13.96 -18.43
C ALA A 87 5.72 13.26 -17.06
N VAL A 88 4.62 13.43 -16.32
CA VAL A 88 4.42 12.74 -15.03
C VAL A 88 4.43 11.22 -15.23
N ARG A 89 3.76 10.72 -16.27
CA ARG A 89 3.71 9.27 -16.59
C ARG A 89 5.08 8.72 -17.01
N LEU A 90 5.86 9.46 -17.81
CA LEU A 90 7.19 9.05 -18.23
C LEU A 90 8.15 8.95 -17.05
N VAL A 91 8.18 9.98 -16.20
CA VAL A 91 9.02 9.98 -14.99
C VAL A 91 8.57 8.89 -14.02
N ALA A 92 7.26 8.71 -13.82
CA ALA A 92 6.74 7.62 -12.97
C ALA A 92 7.10 6.24 -13.53
N ALA A 93 7.04 6.03 -14.84
CA ALA A 93 7.42 4.76 -15.48
C ALA A 93 8.90 4.44 -15.26
N VAL A 94 9.79 5.43 -15.39
CA VAL A 94 11.23 5.26 -15.09
C VAL A 94 11.44 4.86 -13.62
N VAL A 95 10.74 5.49 -12.69
CA VAL A 95 10.85 5.23 -11.24
C VAL A 95 10.31 3.85 -10.84
N ILE A 96 9.27 3.35 -11.52
CA ILE A 96 8.68 2.03 -11.24
C ILE A 96 9.49 0.90 -11.91
N CYS A 97 10.25 1.20 -12.97
CA CYS A 97 11.06 0.21 -13.69
C CYS A 97 12.45 -0.05 -13.10
N GLU A 98 12.87 0.71 -12.07
CA GLU A 98 14.04 0.39 -11.23
C GLU A 98 13.68 -0.63 -10.15
#